data_AF-A0A8I1UGP5-F1
#
_entry.id   AF-A0A8I1UGP5-F1
#
_cell.length_a   1.000
_cell.length_b   1.000
_cell.length_c   1.000
_cell.angle_alpha   90.00
_cell.angle_beta   90.00
_cell.angle_gamma   90.00
#
_symmetry.space_group_name_H-M   'P 1'
#
loop_
_entity.id
_entity.type
_entity.pdbx_description
1 polymer ?
#
loop_
_entity_poly.entity_id
_entity_poly.type
_entity_poly.pdbx_seq_one_letter_code
_entity_poly.pdbx_strand_id
1 'polypeptide(L)'
;MDESQPTASMSVSGGRMTIGGSPHRYLQDVTRRFRLEAAALRLVGGYVSRDGQLGDARRIEADARIAAGRLCRAGREGADDALGLTLRPFAAAGESSRLLLMLGYRDDDGEAVPFAEAFLPPPVFDDLKAEMLSGRAGGLALEATTSLWIREEDHGLPAAQPVDWYLGPAEDGNGTVPARGFVESIEWRPAAVAEHRASASAPAPAAMPDPLDPDEPDEETAADQLRRINWSLKQLLLLLAFLLIIVAVK
;
A
#
# COMPACT_ATOMS: atom_id res chain seq x y z
N MET A 1 -2.11 -14.07 47.13
CA MET A 1 -2.01 -15.33 46.39
C MET A 1 -2.14 -14.92 44.95
N ASP A 2 -1.00 -14.82 44.27
CA ASP A 2 -0.89 -14.22 42.94
C ASP A 2 -1.31 -15.29 41.93
N GLU A 3 -2.54 -15.18 41.41
CA GLU A 3 -3.01 -16.05 40.33
C GLU A 3 -2.32 -15.62 39.04
N SER A 4 -1.12 -16.17 38.79
CA SER A 4 -0.50 -16.14 37.48
C SER A 4 -1.48 -16.76 36.47
N GLN A 5 -2.20 -15.92 35.73
CA GLN A 5 -2.98 -16.39 34.59
C GLN A 5 -2.04 -17.21 33.70
N PRO A 6 -2.43 -18.42 33.27
CA PRO A 6 -1.60 -19.21 32.39
C PRO A 6 -1.38 -18.40 31.11
N THR A 7 -0.12 -18.07 30.82
CA THR A 7 0.30 -17.49 29.54
C THR A 7 -0.31 -18.36 28.45
N ALA A 8 -1.19 -17.79 27.62
CA ALA A 8 -1.88 -18.52 26.57
C ALA A 8 -0.84 -19.20 25.67
N SER A 9 -0.75 -20.54 25.75
CA SER A 9 0.26 -21.27 25.00
C SER A 9 -0.12 -21.30 23.52
N MET A 10 0.73 -20.73 22.67
CA MET A 10 0.60 -20.84 21.23
C MET A 10 1.28 -22.14 20.78
N SER A 11 0.61 -22.89 19.90
CA SER A 11 1.24 -24.01 19.19
C SER A 11 0.96 -23.93 17.70
N VAL A 12 1.99 -24.17 16.89
CA VAL A 12 1.89 -24.26 15.43
C VAL A 12 2.19 -25.69 15.01
N SER A 13 1.22 -26.37 14.41
CA SER A 13 1.36 -27.75 13.94
C SER A 13 0.63 -27.95 12.63
N GLY A 14 1.28 -28.59 11.66
CA GLY A 14 0.69 -28.84 10.33
C GLY A 14 0.20 -27.58 9.61
N GLY A 15 0.90 -26.44 9.77
CA GLY A 15 0.52 -25.16 9.16
C GLY A 15 -0.66 -24.45 9.82
N ARG A 16 -1.13 -24.95 10.96
CA ARG A 16 -2.21 -24.35 11.76
C ARG A 16 -1.68 -23.83 13.08
N MET A 17 -2.10 -22.63 13.44
CA MET A 17 -1.87 -22.03 14.74
C MET A 17 -3.09 -22.23 15.63
N THR A 18 -2.84 -22.66 16.87
CA THR A 18 -3.84 -22.76 17.94
C THR A 18 -3.32 -22.01 19.16
N ILE A 19 -4.24 -21.42 19.93
CA ILE A 19 -3.91 -20.62 21.11
C ILE A 19 -4.72 -21.17 22.28
N GLY A 20 -4.05 -21.54 23.37
CA GLY A 20 -4.70 -22.00 24.60
C GLY A 20 -5.74 -20.99 25.09
N GLY A 21 -6.98 -21.43 25.30
CA GLY A 21 -8.10 -20.58 25.72
C GLY A 21 -8.84 -19.87 24.58
N SER A 22 -8.36 -19.93 23.33
CA SER A 22 -9.10 -19.43 22.16
C SER A 22 -9.90 -20.56 21.49
N PRO A 23 -11.17 -20.34 21.12
CA PRO A 23 -11.94 -21.34 20.38
C PRO A 23 -11.53 -21.42 18.90
N HIS A 24 -10.81 -20.42 18.40
CA HIS A 24 -10.47 -20.31 16.98
C HIS A 24 -9.14 -21.02 16.67
N ARG A 25 -9.09 -21.55 15.45
CA ARG A 25 -7.86 -22.03 14.81
C ARG A 25 -7.52 -21.09 13.67
N TYR A 26 -6.24 -20.97 13.39
CA TYR A 26 -5.76 -20.05 12.37
C TYR A 26 -4.86 -20.78 11.38
N LEU A 27 -4.85 -20.34 10.13
CA LEU A 27 -3.97 -20.84 9.09
C LEU A 27 -3.45 -19.69 8.22
N GLN A 28 -2.37 -19.92 7.49
CA GLN A 28 -1.90 -18.99 6.47
C GLN A 28 -2.47 -19.41 5.12
N ASP A 29 -3.19 -18.52 4.45
CA ASP A 29 -3.72 -18.74 3.11
C ASP A 29 -2.88 -17.96 2.09
N VAL A 30 -1.91 -18.66 1.48
CA VAL A 30 -1.02 -18.06 0.48
C VAL A 30 -1.71 -17.71 -0.84
N THR A 31 -2.93 -18.23 -1.07
CA THR A 31 -3.69 -17.92 -2.28
C THR A 31 -4.42 -16.59 -2.18
N ARG A 32 -4.64 -16.11 -0.96
CA ARG A 32 -5.28 -14.83 -0.69
C ARG A 32 -4.25 -13.71 -0.63
N ARG A 33 -4.54 -12.63 -1.35
CA ARG A 33 -3.69 -11.45 -1.38
C ARG A 33 -4.10 -10.46 -0.30
N PHE A 34 -3.12 -9.99 0.44
CA PHE A 34 -3.30 -8.89 1.37
C PHE A 34 -3.27 -7.57 0.59
N ARG A 35 -4.27 -6.72 0.78
CA ARG A 35 -4.36 -5.43 0.09
C ARG A 35 -4.43 -4.28 1.09
N LEU A 36 -3.50 -3.34 0.95
CA LEU A 36 -3.44 -2.12 1.73
C LEU A 36 -3.75 -0.92 0.84
N GLU A 37 -4.58 -0.02 1.31
CA GLU A 37 -4.83 1.28 0.67
C GLU A 37 -4.35 2.39 1.59
N ALA A 38 -3.68 3.39 1.03
CA ALA A 38 -3.17 4.51 1.78
C ALA A 38 -3.50 5.85 1.10
N ALA A 39 -3.67 6.88 1.92
CA ALA A 39 -3.95 8.25 1.53
C ALA A 39 -3.13 9.22 2.38
N ALA A 40 -3.30 10.52 2.13
CA ALA A 40 -2.60 11.58 2.88
C ALA A 40 -1.06 11.41 2.87
N LEU A 41 -0.49 11.04 1.71
CA LEU A 41 0.94 10.80 1.59
C LEU A 41 1.73 12.08 1.91
N ARG A 42 2.70 11.95 2.82
CA ARG A 42 3.55 13.04 3.28
C ARG A 42 5.02 12.65 3.21
N LEU A 43 5.81 13.41 2.46
CA LEU A 43 7.25 13.24 2.44
C LEU A 43 7.84 13.79 3.76
N VAL A 44 8.58 12.95 4.48
CA VAL A 44 9.31 13.34 5.68
C VAL A 44 10.80 13.21 5.42
N GLY A 45 11.49 14.36 5.41
CA GLY A 45 12.94 14.44 5.28
C GLY A 45 13.64 14.37 6.64
N GLY A 46 14.93 14.03 6.61
CA GLY A 46 15.80 14.06 7.78
C GLY A 46 17.07 13.25 7.58
N TYR A 47 17.98 13.38 8.53
CA TYR A 47 19.15 12.53 8.63
C TYR A 47 19.14 11.83 9.99
N VAL A 48 19.58 10.59 10.02
CA VAL A 48 19.78 9.84 11.27
C VAL A 48 21.25 9.48 11.39
N SER A 49 21.83 9.74 12.56
CA SER A 49 23.18 9.26 12.86
C SER A 49 23.07 7.85 13.44
N ARG A 50 23.68 6.86 12.78
CA ARG A 50 23.80 5.48 13.27
C ARG A 50 25.26 5.05 13.16
N ASP A 51 25.82 4.56 14.25
CA ASP A 51 27.22 4.09 14.31
C ASP A 51 28.25 5.13 13.81
N GLY A 52 27.97 6.41 14.07
CA GLY A 52 28.81 7.54 13.64
C GLY A 52 28.70 7.90 12.15
N GLN A 53 27.83 7.22 11.39
CA GLN A 53 27.52 7.56 10.01
C GLN A 53 26.17 8.29 9.92
N LEU A 54 26.16 9.38 9.16
CA LEU A 54 24.94 10.10 8.84
C LEU A 54 24.22 9.40 7.68
N GLY A 55 23.12 8.73 7.99
CA GLY A 55 22.23 8.11 7.01
C GLY A 55 21.11 9.05 6.61
N ASP A 56 20.75 9.01 5.33
CA ASP A 56 19.52 9.60 4.83
C ASP A 56 18.31 8.89 5.44
N ALA A 57 17.46 9.64 6.15
CA ALA A 57 16.27 9.13 6.83
C ALA A 57 14.97 9.53 6.12
N ARG A 58 15.04 9.89 4.82
CA ARG A 58 13.88 10.17 3.98
C ARG A 58 12.91 8.98 4.01
N ARG A 59 11.64 9.31 4.20
CA ARG A 59 10.52 8.36 4.19
C ARG A 59 9.26 9.05 3.71
N ILE A 60 8.29 8.25 3.28
CA ILE A 60 6.93 8.73 3.01
C ILE A 60 6.04 8.13 4.09
N GLU A 61 5.26 8.96 4.75
CA GLU A 61 4.24 8.54 5.71
C GLU A 61 2.85 8.67 5.09
N ALA A 62 1.93 7.80 5.45
CA ALA A 62 0.56 7.82 4.95
C ALA A 62 -0.40 7.17 5.96
N ASP A 63 -1.67 7.57 5.87
CA ASP A 63 -2.76 6.91 6.60
C ASP A 63 -3.24 5.73 5.77
N ALA A 64 -3.19 4.52 6.32
CA ALA A 64 -3.52 3.31 5.61
C ALA A 64 -4.66 2.52 6.25
N ARG A 65 -5.32 1.72 5.43
CA ARG A 65 -6.37 0.78 5.82
C ARG A 65 -6.23 -0.51 5.03
N ILE A 66 -6.72 -1.60 5.60
CA ILE A 66 -6.84 -2.87 4.87
C ILE A 66 -8.07 -2.76 3.96
N ALA A 67 -7.91 -3.06 2.67
CA ALA A 67 -8.99 -2.89 1.70
C ALA A 67 -10.19 -3.80 1.97
N ALA A 68 -9.93 -5.00 2.52
CA ALA A 68 -10.93 -6.00 2.83
C ALA A 68 -10.58 -6.71 4.15
N GLY A 69 -11.32 -6.37 5.21
CA GLY A 69 -11.11 -6.86 6.58
C GLY A 69 -10.26 -5.93 7.42
N ARG A 70 -9.75 -6.44 8.55
CA ARG A 70 -9.04 -5.65 9.57
C ARG A 70 -7.77 -6.34 10.06
N LEU A 71 -6.91 -5.60 10.75
CA LEU A 71 -5.74 -6.16 11.42
C LEU A 71 -6.13 -6.51 12.86
N CYS A 72 -5.83 -7.73 13.25
CA CYS A 72 -6.23 -8.31 14.54
C CYS A 72 -5.03 -8.97 15.22
N ARG A 73 -5.16 -9.19 16.53
CA ARG A 73 -4.21 -9.96 17.34
C ARG A 73 -4.83 -11.32 17.65
N ALA A 74 -4.19 -12.41 17.24
CA ALA A 74 -4.75 -13.74 17.48
C ALA A 74 -4.89 -14.01 18.98
N GLY A 75 -6.07 -14.51 19.39
CA GLY A 75 -6.37 -14.78 20.79
C GLY A 75 -6.68 -13.55 21.66
N ARG A 76 -6.76 -12.34 21.09
CA ARG A 76 -7.22 -11.13 21.77
C ARG A 76 -8.39 -10.49 21.04
N GLU A 77 -9.24 -9.80 21.79
CA GLU A 77 -10.28 -8.95 21.21
C GLU A 77 -9.69 -7.62 20.73
N GLY A 78 -10.40 -6.98 19.81
CA GLY A 78 -9.99 -5.74 19.16
C GLY A 78 -9.47 -5.96 17.74
N ALA A 79 -9.80 -5.00 16.89
CA ALA A 79 -9.38 -4.94 15.50
C ALA A 79 -9.17 -3.47 15.14
N ASP A 80 -8.16 -3.21 14.31
CA ASP A 80 -7.86 -1.86 13.86
C ASP A 80 -8.20 -1.69 12.38
N ASP A 81 -8.99 -0.65 12.10
CA ASP A 81 -9.43 -0.30 10.75
C ASP A 81 -8.42 0.61 10.03
N ALA A 82 -7.57 1.29 10.81
CA ALA A 82 -6.57 2.23 10.33
C ALA A 82 -5.20 1.86 10.90
N LEU A 83 -4.16 2.11 10.11
CA LEU A 83 -2.76 1.90 10.49
C LEU A 83 -1.86 2.94 9.84
N GLY A 84 -0.82 3.35 10.55
CA GLY A 84 0.20 4.23 9.98
C GLY A 84 1.08 3.45 9.01
N LEU A 85 1.18 3.92 7.75
CA LEU A 85 2.10 3.37 6.76
C LEU A 85 3.36 4.23 6.67
N THR A 86 4.52 3.58 6.74
CA THR A 86 5.83 4.19 6.45
C THR A 86 6.48 3.50 5.27
N LEU A 87 6.79 4.24 4.20
CA LEU A 87 7.58 3.77 3.06
C LEU A 87 9.02 4.28 3.21
N ARG A 88 9.98 3.37 3.10
CA ARG A 88 11.41 3.69 3.14
C ARG A 88 12.12 3.18 1.90
N PRO A 89 13.12 3.91 1.36
CA PRO A 89 14.03 3.30 0.40
C PRO A 89 14.89 2.24 1.11
N PHE A 90 15.29 1.20 0.38
CA PHE A 90 16.36 0.34 0.87
C PHE A 90 17.64 1.16 1.11
N ALA A 91 18.37 0.83 2.18
CA ALA A 91 19.75 1.27 2.30
C ALA A 91 20.49 0.72 1.06
N ALA A 92 21.19 1.59 0.33
CA ALA A 92 21.75 1.35 -1.00
C ALA A 92 22.80 0.20 -1.11
N ALA A 93 22.92 -0.65 -0.09
CA ALA A 93 23.87 -1.76 0.00
C ALA A 93 23.27 -3.14 -0.33
N GLY A 94 22.00 -3.22 -0.74
CA GLY A 94 21.37 -4.49 -1.12
C GLY A 94 20.81 -4.46 -2.54
N GLU A 95 21.18 -5.43 -3.37
CA GLU A 95 20.61 -5.67 -4.71
C GLU A 95 19.15 -6.17 -4.69
N SER A 96 18.46 -6.09 -3.55
CA SER A 96 17.09 -6.60 -3.46
C SER A 96 16.15 -5.68 -4.21
N SER A 97 15.68 -6.14 -5.36
CA SER A 97 14.62 -5.51 -6.15
C SER A 97 13.23 -5.75 -5.56
N ARG A 98 13.12 -6.55 -4.50
CA ARG A 98 11.83 -6.96 -3.92
C ARG A 98 11.36 -5.92 -2.92
N LEU A 99 10.14 -5.44 -3.09
CA LEU A 99 9.47 -4.64 -2.08
C LEU A 99 9.09 -5.52 -0.89
N LEU A 100 9.46 -5.10 0.32
CA LEU A 100 9.12 -5.81 1.56
C LEU A 100 8.03 -5.05 2.31
N LEU A 101 7.16 -5.79 2.98
CA LEU A 101 6.13 -5.25 3.87
C LEU A 101 6.26 -5.90 5.26
N MET A 102 6.19 -5.09 6.30
CA MET A 102 6.10 -5.51 7.69
C MET A 102 4.84 -4.93 8.32
N LEU A 103 4.07 -5.75 9.03
CA LEU A 103 2.89 -5.33 9.77
C LEU A 103 3.03 -5.74 11.23
N GLY A 104 2.60 -4.89 12.14
CA GLY A 104 2.71 -5.18 13.56
C GLY A 104 1.99 -4.18 14.44
N TYR A 105 2.12 -4.38 15.75
CA TYR A 105 1.81 -3.39 16.76
C TYR A 105 3.11 -2.89 17.37
N ARG A 106 3.20 -1.59 17.62
CA ARG A 106 4.26 -0.98 18.42
C ARG A 106 3.64 -0.40 19.69
N ASP A 107 4.41 -0.39 20.76
CA ASP A 107 4.03 0.34 21.97
C ASP A 107 4.31 1.83 21.74
N ASP A 108 3.29 2.65 21.91
CA ASP A 108 3.34 4.11 21.85
C ASP A 108 2.61 4.66 23.08
N ASP A 109 3.38 5.16 24.05
CA ASP A 109 2.88 5.63 25.35
C ASP A 109 1.97 4.64 26.12
N GLY A 110 2.26 3.34 26.02
CA GLY A 110 1.50 2.27 26.67
C GLY A 110 0.31 1.76 25.85
N GLU A 111 0.06 2.36 24.68
CA GLU A 111 -0.97 1.93 23.75
C GLU A 111 -0.36 1.12 22.60
N ALA A 112 -0.99 0.00 22.27
CA ALA A 112 -0.55 -0.84 21.15
C ALA A 112 -1.09 -0.26 19.84
N VAL A 113 -0.25 0.48 19.11
CA VAL A 113 -0.61 1.15 17.84
C VAL A 113 -0.26 0.27 16.64
N PRO A 114 -1.20 0.00 15.71
CA PRO A 114 -0.95 -0.77 14.51
C PRO A 114 -0.09 0.02 13.52
N PHE A 115 0.82 -0.68 12.83
CA PHE A 115 1.65 -0.07 11.80
C PHE A 115 1.88 -0.99 10.61
N ALA A 116 2.14 -0.37 9.46
CA ALA A 116 2.78 -0.99 8.31
C ALA A 116 4.07 -0.25 7.96
N GLU A 117 5.11 -1.00 7.63
CA GLU A 117 6.35 -0.47 7.11
C GLU A 117 6.73 -1.20 5.83
N ALA A 118 6.91 -0.46 4.75
CA ALA A 118 7.34 -1.02 3.48
C ALA A 118 8.71 -0.49 3.07
N PHE A 119 9.54 -1.39 2.55
CA PHE A 119 10.87 -1.07 2.04
C PHE A 119 10.85 -1.20 0.52
N LEU A 120 11.14 -0.09 -0.16
CA LEU A 120 11.04 0.06 -1.60
C LEU A 120 12.43 0.10 -2.24
N PRO A 121 12.60 -0.50 -3.44
CA PRO A 121 13.74 -0.19 -4.30
C PRO A 121 13.88 1.32 -4.49
N PRO A 122 15.11 1.88 -4.43
CA PRO A 122 15.32 3.31 -4.59
C PRO A 122 14.62 3.93 -5.82
N PRO A 123 14.63 3.29 -7.03
CA PRO A 123 13.92 3.84 -8.18
C PRO A 123 12.41 4.01 -7.94
N VAL A 124 11.76 3.02 -7.31
CA VAL A 124 10.32 3.07 -7.01
C VAL A 124 10.01 4.16 -5.99
N PHE A 125 10.87 4.33 -4.99
CA PHE A 125 10.72 5.38 -3.99
C PHE A 125 10.87 6.78 -4.62
N ASP A 126 11.87 6.97 -5.47
CA ASP A 126 12.14 8.25 -6.13
C ASP A 126 11.05 8.59 -7.16
N ASP A 127 10.54 7.61 -7.90
CA ASP A 127 9.40 7.78 -8.82
C ASP A 127 8.13 8.20 -8.06
N LEU A 128 7.76 7.47 -7.00
CA LEU A 128 6.61 7.83 -6.17
C LEU A 128 6.75 9.24 -5.59
N LYS A 129 7.95 9.59 -5.11
CA LYS A 129 8.24 10.94 -4.61
C LYS A 129 8.05 12.00 -5.69
N ALA A 130 8.53 11.77 -6.92
CA ALA A 130 8.35 12.72 -8.02
C ALA A 130 6.87 12.89 -8.40
N GLU A 131 6.12 11.78 -8.42
CA GLU A 131 4.67 11.78 -8.68
C GLU A 131 3.89 12.48 -7.55
N MET A 132 4.32 12.34 -6.30
CA MET A 132 3.74 13.08 -5.16
C MET A 132 3.98 14.58 -5.29
N LEU A 133 5.22 14.98 -5.59
CA LEU A 133 5.60 16.39 -5.73
C LEU A 133 4.91 17.08 -6.91
N SER A 134 4.50 16.30 -7.92
CA SER A 134 3.73 16.79 -9.07
C SER A 134 2.21 16.65 -8.92
N GLY A 135 1.73 16.22 -7.73
CA GLY A 135 0.30 16.09 -7.44
C GLY A 135 -0.38 14.88 -8.09
N ARG A 136 0.37 13.98 -8.73
CA ARG A 136 -0.14 12.78 -9.41
C ARG A 136 -0.21 11.55 -8.51
N ALA A 137 0.40 11.59 -7.32
CA ALA A 137 0.29 10.56 -6.30
C ALA A 137 -0.22 11.15 -4.98
N GLY A 138 -1.53 11.00 -4.73
CA GLY A 138 -2.19 11.37 -3.47
C GLY A 138 -2.86 10.20 -2.74
N GLY A 139 -2.95 9.04 -3.40
CA GLY A 139 -3.30 7.77 -2.79
C GLY A 139 -2.48 6.63 -3.39
N LEU A 140 -2.32 5.55 -2.63
CA LEU A 140 -1.55 4.38 -3.04
C LEU A 140 -2.27 3.07 -2.65
N ALA A 141 -2.04 2.02 -3.42
CA ALA A 141 -2.48 0.66 -3.12
C ALA A 141 -1.30 -0.31 -3.21
N LEU A 142 -1.21 -1.22 -2.25
CA LEU A 142 -0.22 -2.30 -2.21
C LEU A 142 -0.95 -3.64 -2.20
N GLU A 143 -0.48 -4.57 -3.02
CA GLU A 143 -0.87 -5.97 -2.94
C GLU A 143 0.33 -6.80 -2.49
N ALA A 144 0.15 -7.68 -1.51
CA ALA A 144 1.23 -8.46 -0.92
C ALA A 144 0.83 -9.90 -0.60
N THR A 145 1.80 -10.81 -0.73
CA THR A 145 1.77 -12.09 -0.02
C THR A 145 2.38 -11.89 1.36
N THR A 146 1.66 -12.25 2.42
CA THR A 146 2.10 -12.03 3.81
C THR A 146 2.08 -13.31 4.62
N SER A 147 2.78 -13.32 5.75
CA SER A 147 2.73 -14.36 6.77
C SER A 147 1.59 -14.14 7.78
N LEU A 148 0.60 -13.30 7.47
CA LEU A 148 -0.57 -13.09 8.32
C LEU A 148 -1.42 -14.35 8.36
N TRP A 149 -2.08 -14.55 9.49
CA TRP A 149 -3.00 -15.66 9.68
C TRP A 149 -4.43 -15.23 9.37
N ILE A 150 -5.27 -16.15 8.93
CA ILE A 150 -6.73 -15.99 8.89
C ILE A 150 -7.36 -17.06 9.77
N ARG A 151 -8.61 -16.89 10.18
CA ARG A 151 -9.31 -17.97 10.89
C ARG A 151 -9.56 -19.12 9.93
N GLU A 152 -9.49 -20.35 10.46
CA GLU A 152 -9.76 -21.55 9.67
C GLU A 152 -11.21 -21.59 9.14
N GLU A 153 -12.16 -20.94 9.83
CA GLU A 153 -13.56 -20.79 9.39
C GLU A 153 -13.72 -19.90 8.14
N ASP A 154 -12.79 -18.98 7.91
CA ASP A 154 -12.77 -18.09 6.74
C ASP A 154 -12.02 -18.71 5.54
N HIS A 155 -11.38 -19.86 5.74
CA HIS A 155 -10.65 -20.54 4.69
C HIS A 155 -11.60 -21.13 3.64
N GLY A 156 -11.32 -20.86 2.37
CA GLY A 156 -12.16 -21.27 1.25
C GLY A 156 -13.29 -20.29 0.91
N LEU A 157 -13.45 -19.20 1.67
CA LEU A 157 -14.25 -18.07 1.19
C LEU A 157 -13.65 -17.53 -0.11
N PRO A 158 -14.47 -17.07 -1.08
CA PRO A 158 -13.96 -16.43 -2.29
C PRO A 158 -12.98 -15.31 -1.99
N ALA A 159 -11.96 -15.13 -2.82
CA ALA A 159 -10.92 -14.12 -2.61
C ALA A 159 -11.49 -12.69 -2.50
N ALA A 160 -12.61 -12.40 -3.16
CA ALA A 160 -13.28 -11.11 -3.10
C ALA A 160 -14.02 -10.84 -1.77
N GLN A 161 -14.26 -11.86 -0.95
CA GLN A 161 -14.94 -11.71 0.32
C GLN A 161 -13.95 -11.23 1.39
N PRO A 162 -14.30 -10.23 2.21
CA PRO A 162 -13.40 -9.72 3.25
C PRO A 162 -13.16 -10.76 4.34
N VAL A 163 -11.91 -10.82 4.82
CA VAL A 163 -11.49 -11.66 5.95
C VAL A 163 -10.61 -10.82 6.88
N ASP A 164 -10.70 -11.07 8.19
CA ASP A 164 -9.81 -10.42 9.15
C ASP A 164 -8.44 -11.11 9.16
N TRP A 165 -7.38 -10.31 9.31
CA TRP A 165 -5.98 -10.74 9.24
C TRP A 165 -5.35 -10.67 10.62
N TYR A 166 -4.70 -11.75 11.04
CA TYR A 166 -4.25 -11.95 12.41
C TYR A 166 -2.73 -12.02 12.50
N LEU A 167 -2.18 -11.27 13.45
CA LEU A 167 -0.81 -11.44 13.92
C LEU A 167 -0.77 -12.53 14.99
N GLY A 168 0.23 -13.40 14.92
CA GLY A 168 0.47 -14.42 15.95
C GLY A 168 0.95 -13.79 17.27
N PRO A 169 0.62 -14.37 18.43
CA PRO A 169 1.15 -13.91 19.71
C PRO A 169 2.68 -14.08 19.77
N ALA A 170 3.35 -13.19 20.49
CA ALA A 170 4.78 -13.32 20.79
C ALA A 170 5.03 -14.49 21.78
N GLU A 171 6.27 -14.99 21.82
CA GLU A 171 6.64 -16.12 22.70
C GLU A 171 6.42 -15.81 24.19
N ASP A 172 6.49 -14.54 24.56
CA ASP A 172 6.22 -14.05 25.92
C ASP A 172 4.73 -13.92 26.25
N GLY A 173 3.84 -14.12 25.26
CA GLY A 173 2.38 -13.96 25.38
C GLY A 173 1.88 -12.52 25.55
N ASN A 174 2.79 -11.55 25.69
CA ASN A 174 2.44 -10.17 26.01
C ASN A 174 2.35 -9.27 24.76
N GLY A 175 2.95 -9.67 23.65
CA GLY A 175 2.89 -8.95 22.37
C GLY A 175 2.39 -9.78 21.20
N THR A 176 2.65 -9.27 20.00
CA THR A 176 2.45 -9.98 18.73
C THR A 176 3.73 -10.03 17.94
N VAL A 177 3.95 -11.14 17.23
CA VAL A 177 5.04 -11.24 16.25
C VAL A 177 4.65 -10.45 15.00
N PRO A 178 5.48 -9.48 14.54
CA PRO A 178 5.23 -8.78 13.30
C PRO A 178 5.15 -9.75 12.11
N ALA A 179 4.13 -9.56 11.26
CA ALA A 179 4.03 -10.28 10.00
C ALA A 179 4.96 -9.66 8.97
N ARG A 180 5.50 -10.49 8.09
CA ARG A 180 6.32 -10.07 6.95
C ARG A 180 5.67 -10.50 5.66
N GLY A 181 5.91 -9.74 4.61
CA GLY A 181 5.40 -10.03 3.28
C GLY A 181 6.26 -9.46 2.17
N PHE A 182 5.97 -9.93 0.97
CA PHE A 182 6.51 -9.39 -0.27
C PHE A 182 5.38 -8.65 -0.98
N VAL A 183 5.62 -7.39 -1.32
CA VAL A 183 4.68 -6.63 -2.15
C VAL A 183 4.88 -7.07 -3.59
N GLU A 184 3.78 -7.45 -4.23
CA GLU A 184 3.73 -7.93 -5.61
C GLU A 184 3.41 -6.80 -6.58
N SER A 185 2.56 -5.86 -6.15
CA SER A 185 2.23 -4.67 -6.92
C SER A 185 2.10 -3.45 -6.01
N ILE A 186 2.50 -2.30 -6.56
CA ILE A 186 2.29 -0.97 -5.99
C ILE A 186 1.69 -0.09 -7.08
N GLU A 187 0.58 0.56 -6.75
CA GLU A 187 -0.11 1.48 -7.64
C GLU A 187 -0.34 2.80 -6.90
N TRP A 188 -0.23 3.93 -7.58
CA TRP A 188 -0.58 5.23 -7.03
C TRP A 188 -1.47 6.00 -8.00
N ARG A 189 -2.31 6.85 -7.42
CA ARG A 189 -3.29 7.66 -8.14
C ARG A 189 -3.30 9.08 -7.60
N PRO A 190 -3.77 10.06 -8.38
CA PRO A 190 -4.01 11.40 -7.87
C PRO A 190 -4.90 11.36 -6.63
N ALA A 191 -4.74 12.33 -5.72
CA ALA A 191 -5.68 12.47 -4.62
C ALA A 191 -7.09 12.58 -5.23
N ALA A 192 -8.03 11.77 -4.74
CA ALA A 192 -9.43 12.05 -5.03
C ALA A 192 -9.68 13.47 -4.55
N VAL A 193 -10.11 14.36 -5.44
CA VAL A 193 -10.59 15.67 -5.05
C VAL A 193 -11.72 15.38 -4.09
N ALA A 194 -11.46 15.52 -2.79
CA ALA A 194 -12.49 15.35 -1.79
C ALA A 194 -13.54 16.39 -2.15
N GLU A 195 -14.71 15.93 -2.60
CA GLU A 195 -15.91 16.73 -2.73
C GLU A 195 -16.35 17.14 -1.31
N HIS A 196 -15.54 17.94 -0.64
CA HIS A 196 -15.97 18.81 0.43
C HIS A 196 -16.65 20.02 -0.21
N ARG A 197 -17.79 19.75 -0.84
CA ARG A 197 -18.89 20.72 -0.83
C ARG A 197 -19.99 20.03 -0.07
N ALA A 198 -20.13 20.47 1.17
CA ALA A 198 -21.38 20.53 1.89
C ALA A 198 -22.61 20.30 0.99
N SER A 199 -23.55 19.50 1.49
CA SER A 199 -24.97 19.74 1.32
C SER A 199 -25.29 21.22 1.54
N ALA A 200 -25.02 22.04 0.52
CA ALA A 200 -25.68 23.29 0.27
C ALA A 200 -26.78 22.91 -0.70
N SER A 201 -27.97 22.80 -0.14
CA SER A 201 -29.28 22.73 -0.76
C SER A 201 -29.31 22.74 -2.29
N ALA A 202 -29.90 21.68 -2.85
CA ALA A 202 -30.34 21.62 -4.23
C ALA A 202 -30.99 22.95 -4.68
N PRO A 203 -30.56 23.56 -5.80
CA PRO A 203 -31.40 24.47 -6.54
C PRO A 203 -32.29 23.67 -7.49
N ALA A 204 -33.59 23.89 -7.38
CA ALA A 204 -34.59 23.40 -8.33
C ALA A 204 -34.31 23.93 -9.76
N PRO A 205 -34.71 23.20 -10.81
CA PRO A 205 -34.40 23.56 -12.19
C PRO A 205 -35.42 24.54 -12.75
N ALA A 206 -34.96 25.53 -13.51
CA ALA A 206 -35.55 25.98 -14.78
C ALA A 206 -34.87 27.27 -15.27
N ALA A 207 -34.26 27.22 -16.46
CA ALA A 207 -34.66 28.02 -17.63
C ALA A 207 -33.49 28.05 -18.65
N MET A 208 -33.70 27.44 -19.81
CA MET A 208 -33.06 27.86 -21.06
C MET A 208 -33.69 29.21 -21.48
N PRO A 209 -32.91 30.11 -22.10
CA PRO A 209 -32.89 30.12 -23.57
C PRO A 209 -31.50 30.33 -24.21
N ASP A 210 -31.42 29.78 -25.41
CA ASP A 210 -30.41 29.82 -26.49
C ASP A 210 -30.27 31.23 -27.13
N PRO A 211 -29.49 31.45 -28.22
CA PRO A 211 -28.07 31.24 -28.52
C PRO A 211 -27.34 32.59 -28.82
N LEU A 212 -25.99 32.60 -28.88
CA LEU A 212 -25.14 33.32 -29.89
C LEU A 212 -23.64 33.30 -29.48
N ASP A 213 -22.86 32.62 -30.32
CA ASP A 213 -21.39 32.71 -30.55
C ASP A 213 -20.90 34.16 -30.84
N PRO A 214 -19.59 34.48 -30.93
CA PRO A 214 -18.37 33.63 -30.87
C PRO A 214 -17.19 34.25 -30.07
N ASP A 215 -16.04 33.57 -30.14
CA ASP A 215 -14.65 34.01 -29.84
C ASP A 215 -14.07 33.63 -28.47
N GLU A 216 -13.55 32.40 -28.35
CA GLU A 216 -12.35 32.15 -27.55
C GLU A 216 -11.36 31.23 -28.32
N PRO A 217 -10.05 31.50 -28.23
CA PRO A 217 -9.02 30.99 -29.14
C PRO A 217 -8.67 29.52 -28.92
N ASP A 218 -8.30 28.84 -30.01
CA ASP A 218 -7.85 27.45 -30.08
C ASP A 218 -6.91 27.04 -28.92
N GLU A 219 -7.45 26.39 -27.90
CA GLU A 219 -6.66 25.58 -26.97
C GLU A 219 -6.26 24.29 -27.70
N GLU A 220 -5.00 24.25 -28.18
CA GLU A 220 -4.31 23.03 -28.65
C GLU A 220 -4.50 21.94 -27.59
N THR A 221 -5.50 21.09 -27.81
CA THR A 221 -6.00 20.18 -26.78
C THR A 221 -4.97 19.06 -26.62
N ALA A 222 -4.75 18.56 -25.40
CA ALA A 222 -3.78 17.49 -25.10
C ALA A 222 -3.89 16.24 -26.02
N ALA A 223 -5.04 16.05 -26.66
CA ALA A 223 -5.28 15.06 -27.71
C ALA A 223 -4.39 15.25 -28.97
N ASP A 224 -4.13 16.48 -29.40
CA ASP A 224 -3.27 16.77 -30.55
C ASP A 224 -1.79 16.57 -30.23
N GLN A 225 -1.38 16.82 -28.98
CA GLN A 225 -0.04 16.48 -28.50
C GLN A 225 0.17 14.96 -28.44
N LEU A 226 -0.81 14.20 -27.92
CA LEU A 226 -0.77 12.73 -27.92
C LEU A 226 -0.74 12.15 -29.34
N ARG A 227 -1.48 12.75 -30.28
CA ARG A 227 -1.49 12.35 -31.68
C ARG A 227 -0.15 12.62 -32.37
N ARG A 228 0.51 13.74 -32.06
CA ARG A 228 1.85 14.10 -32.56
C ARG A 228 2.94 13.18 -32.00
N ILE A 229 2.87 12.80 -30.72
CA ILE A 229 3.82 11.86 -30.08
C ILE A 229 3.66 10.44 -30.66
N ASN A 230 2.43 9.96 -30.83
CA ASN A 230 2.21 8.62 -31.39
C ASN A 230 2.68 8.53 -32.85
N TRP A 231 2.62 9.63 -33.60
CA TRP A 231 3.09 9.70 -34.97
C TRP A 231 4.63 9.76 -35.06
N SER A 232 5.29 10.54 -34.20
CA SER A 232 6.77 10.59 -34.18
C SER A 232 7.39 9.26 -33.73
N LEU A 233 6.75 8.56 -32.80
CA LEU A 233 7.19 7.22 -32.36
C LEU A 233 7.10 6.18 -33.49
N LYS A 234 6.01 6.21 -34.27
CA LYS A 234 5.88 5.34 -35.45
C LYS A 234 6.98 5.60 -36.47
N GLN A 235 7.34 6.87 -36.71
CA GLN A 235 8.42 7.21 -37.64
C GLN A 235 9.79 6.74 -37.13
N LEU A 236 10.07 6.89 -35.82
CA LEU A 236 11.31 6.41 -35.21
C LEU A 236 11.45 4.89 -35.34
N LEU A 237 10.38 4.13 -35.05
CA LEU A 237 10.38 2.66 -35.17
C LEU A 237 10.59 2.21 -36.63
N LEU A 238 10.00 2.92 -37.59
CA LEU A 238 10.15 2.60 -39.00
C LEU A 238 11.58 2.85 -39.50
N LEU A 239 12.21 3.93 -39.01
CA LEU A 239 13.61 4.25 -39.32
C LEU A 239 14.56 3.23 -38.68
N LEU A 240 14.30 2.82 -37.42
CA LEU A 240 15.06 1.75 -36.74
C LEU A 240 14.95 0.42 -37.48
N ALA A 241 13.74 0.04 -37.89
CA ALA A 241 13.50 -1.17 -38.67
C ALA A 241 14.26 -1.14 -40.01
N PHE A 242 14.25 0.00 -40.70
CA PHE A 242 15.00 0.18 -41.94
C PHE A 242 16.52 0.06 -41.73
N LEU A 243 17.03 0.62 -40.64
CA LEU A 243 18.45 0.53 -40.30
C LEU A 243 18.88 -0.90 -39.97
N LEU A 244 18.02 -1.65 -39.26
CA LEU A 244 18.23 -3.08 -38.98
C LEU A 244 18.23 -3.92 -40.27
N ILE A 245 17.35 -3.61 -41.23
CA ILE A 245 17.35 -4.27 -42.55
C ILE A 245 18.65 -3.98 -43.30
N ILE A 246 19.13 -2.74 -43.31
CA ILE A 246 20.40 -2.38 -43.97
C ILE A 246 21.58 -3.14 -43.35
N VAL A 247 21.63 -3.25 -42.01
CA VAL A 247 22.68 -4.00 -41.32
C VAL A 247 22.58 -5.50 -41.61
N ALA A 248 21.37 -6.05 -41.70
CA ALA A 248 21.17 -7.48 -41.97
C ALA A 248 21.44 -7.89 -43.43
N VAL A 249 21.40 -6.95 -44.38
CA VAL A 249 21.64 -7.17 -45.82
C VAL A 249 23.12 -6.98 -46.19
N LYS A 250 23.98 -6.56 -45.26
CA LYS A 250 25.42 -6.38 -45.46
C LYS A 250 26.22 -7.51 -44.81
#